data_AF-A0A062TYJ7-F1
#
_entry.id   AF-A0A062TYJ7-F1
#
_cell.length_a   1.000
_cell.length_b   1.000
_cell.length_c   1.000
_cell.angle_alpha   90.00
_cell.angle_beta   90.00
_cell.angle_gamma   90.00
#
_symmetry.space_group_name_H-M   'P 1'
#
loop_
_entity.id
_entity.type
_entity.pdbx_description
1 polymer ?
#
loop_
_entity_poly.entity_id
_entity_poly.type
_entity_poly.pdbx_seq_one_letter_code
_entity_poly.pdbx_strand_id
1 'polypeptide(L)'
;MGRYKSVLMAERDARHFPHHVELPIPPFGLGKRLDIIAAWLNTHIGPDWRSYSHLEKGEHTARYMFRSEEDAAEFETAIKSERI
;
A
#
# COMPACT_ATOMS: atom_id res chain seq x y z
N MET A 1 -0.47 28.95 8.68
CA MET A 1 -1.18 28.43 7.48
C MET A 1 -0.40 27.23 6.93
N GLY A 2 -0.99 26.05 6.77
CA GLY A 2 -0.29 24.93 6.11
C GLY A 2 -0.83 23.51 6.36
N ARG A 3 -1.77 23.33 7.29
CA ARG A 3 -2.21 21.99 7.76
C ARG A 3 -3.47 21.43 7.09
N TYR A 4 -4.09 22.19 6.17
CA TYR A 4 -5.42 21.88 5.62
C TYR A 4 -5.42 21.10 4.29
N LYS A 5 -4.26 20.91 3.63
CA LYS A 5 -4.21 20.17 2.35
C LYS A 5 -4.10 18.66 2.53
N SER A 6 -3.46 18.18 3.59
CA SER A 6 -3.19 16.74 3.76
C SER A 6 -4.43 15.94 4.20
N VAL A 7 -5.30 16.52 5.02
CA VAL A 7 -6.50 15.83 5.52
C VAL A 7 -7.52 15.60 4.40
N LEU A 8 -7.79 16.65 3.60
CA LEU A 8 -8.69 16.56 2.44
C LEU A 8 -8.18 15.59 1.37
N MET A 9 -6.87 15.45 1.20
CA MET A 9 -6.29 14.47 0.27
C MET A 9 -6.43 13.04 0.80
N ALA A 10 -6.20 12.80 2.09
CA ALA A 10 -6.37 11.50 2.71
C ALA A 10 -7.84 11.02 2.67
N GLU A 11 -8.81 11.91 2.93
CA GLU A 11 -10.24 11.60 2.83
C GLU A 11 -10.67 11.33 1.38
N ARG A 12 -10.06 12.02 0.41
CA ARG A 12 -10.34 11.81 -1.02
C ARG A 12 -9.74 10.51 -1.53
N ASP A 13 -8.50 10.20 -1.15
CA ASP A 13 -7.85 8.92 -1.47
C ASP A 13 -8.62 7.73 -0.88
N ALA A 14 -9.09 7.83 0.38
CA ALA A 14 -9.88 6.78 1.01
C ALA A 14 -11.22 6.50 0.29
N ARG A 15 -11.80 7.51 -0.37
CA ARG A 15 -13.02 7.34 -1.18
C ARG A 15 -12.72 6.77 -2.57
N HIS A 16 -11.54 7.01 -3.13
CA HIS A 16 -11.14 6.49 -4.44
C HIS A 16 -10.44 5.13 -4.38
N PHE A 17 -9.86 4.78 -3.24
CA PHE A 17 -9.14 3.55 -2.97
C PHE A 17 -9.64 2.92 -1.66
N PRO A 18 -10.89 2.41 -1.63
CA PRO A 18 -11.49 1.89 -0.40
C PRO A 18 -10.80 0.60 0.08
N HIS A 19 -10.23 -0.18 -0.85
CA HIS A 19 -9.59 -1.44 -0.54
C HIS A 19 -8.13 -1.21 -0.19
N HIS A 20 -7.67 -1.80 0.91
CA HIS A 20 -6.29 -1.65 1.36
C HIS A 20 -5.75 -2.93 1.97
N VAL A 21 -4.45 -3.13 1.78
CA VAL A 21 -3.69 -4.25 2.31
C VAL A 21 -2.55 -3.70 3.13
N GLU A 22 -2.45 -4.13 4.39
CA GLU A 22 -1.43 -3.71 5.33
C GLU A 22 -0.34 -4.77 5.40
N LEU A 23 0.91 -4.34 5.18
CA LEU A 23 2.09 -5.18 5.23
C LEU A 23 3.01 -4.68 6.35
N PRO A 24 3.27 -5.48 7.40
CA PRO A 24 4.25 -5.13 8.41
C PRO A 24 5.65 -5.09 7.77
N ILE A 25 6.32 -3.95 7.93
CA ILE A 25 7.70 -3.75 7.50
C ILE A 25 8.59 -4.26 8.65
N PRO A 26 9.41 -5.30 8.42
CA PRO A 26 10.33 -5.76 9.44
C PRO A 26 11.31 -4.65 9.86
N PRO A 27 11.87 -4.71 11.08
CA PRO A 27 12.74 -3.65 11.62
C PRO A 27 14.02 -3.40 10.80
N PHE A 28 14.41 -4.36 9.96
CA PHE A 28 15.53 -4.23 9.01
C PHE A 28 15.14 -3.55 7.68
N GLY A 29 13.87 -3.16 7.52
CA GLY A 29 13.30 -2.62 6.31
C GLY A 29 12.91 -3.70 5.29
N LEU A 30 11.97 -3.37 4.41
CA LEU A 30 11.58 -4.25 3.31
C LEU A 30 12.60 -4.26 2.15
N GLY A 31 13.49 -3.27 2.06
CA GLY A 31 14.61 -3.25 1.09
C GLY A 31 14.20 -3.65 -0.32
N LYS A 32 14.86 -4.69 -0.87
CA LYS A 32 14.56 -5.25 -2.21
C LYS A 32 13.12 -5.75 -2.37
N ARG A 33 12.45 -6.12 -1.28
CA ARG A 33 11.06 -6.60 -1.32
C ARG A 33 10.10 -5.48 -1.73
N LEU A 34 10.38 -4.23 -1.38
CA LEU A 34 9.60 -3.08 -1.88
C LEU A 34 9.71 -2.94 -3.39
N ASP A 35 10.91 -3.16 -3.94
CA ASP A 35 11.16 -3.06 -5.38
C ASP A 35 10.42 -4.18 -6.14
N ILE A 36 10.46 -5.41 -5.62
CA ILE A 36 9.69 -6.56 -6.14
C ILE A 36 8.19 -6.27 -6.09
N ILE A 37 7.69 -5.79 -4.94
CA ILE A 37 6.28 -5.42 -4.76
C ILE A 37 5.88 -4.31 -5.75
N ALA A 38 6.67 -3.25 -5.87
CA ALA A 38 6.37 -2.13 -6.76
C ALA A 38 6.41 -2.51 -8.24
N ALA A 39 7.32 -3.41 -8.63
CA ALA A 39 7.40 -3.97 -9.98
C ALA A 39 6.22 -4.88 -10.29
N TRP A 40 5.82 -5.72 -9.34
CA TRP A 40 4.64 -6.58 -9.46
C TRP A 40 3.37 -5.74 -9.59
N LEU A 41 3.19 -4.74 -8.72
CA LEU A 41 2.06 -3.82 -8.76
C LEU A 41 1.96 -3.05 -10.08
N ASN A 42 3.08 -2.56 -10.62
CA ASN A 42 3.08 -1.90 -11.93
C ASN A 42 2.72 -2.86 -13.08
N THR A 43 3.11 -4.13 -12.97
CA THR A 43 2.91 -5.13 -14.03
C THR A 43 1.49 -5.69 -14.02
N HIS A 44 0.93 -5.92 -12.84
CA HIS A 44 -0.37 -6.57 -12.64
C HIS A 44 -1.53 -5.57 -12.50
N ILE A 45 -1.32 -4.47 -11.77
CA ILE A 45 -2.36 -3.48 -11.44
C ILE A 45 -2.21 -2.20 -12.29
N GLY A 46 -0.98 -1.81 -12.62
CA GLY A 46 -0.68 -0.57 -13.35
C GLY A 46 -0.54 0.64 -12.42
N PRO A 47 -0.86 1.87 -12.86
CA PRO A 47 -0.67 3.10 -12.06
C PRO A 47 -1.79 3.38 -11.04
N ASP A 48 -2.82 2.53 -10.97
CA ASP A 48 -4.03 2.74 -10.15
C ASP A 48 -3.90 2.11 -8.74
N TRP A 49 -2.75 2.34 -8.11
CA TRP A 49 -2.53 2.02 -6.70
C TRP A 49 -1.81 3.16 -5.98
N ARG A 50 -1.92 3.16 -4.65
CA ARG A 50 -1.23 4.10 -3.77
C ARG A 50 -0.60 3.34 -2.61
N SER A 51 0.51 3.84 -2.09
CA SER A 51 1.09 3.32 -0.85
C SER A 51 1.34 4.44 0.15
N TYR A 52 1.08 4.15 1.41
CA TYR A 52 1.46 4.98 2.54
C TYR A 52 2.18 4.11 3.56
N SER A 53 3.39 4.49 3.95
CA SER A 53 4.01 3.94 5.15
C SER A 53 3.61 4.79 6.35
N HIS A 54 3.17 4.15 7.43
CA HIS A 54 2.97 4.82 8.71
C HIS A 54 3.66 4.02 9.82
N LEU A 55 4.13 4.72 10.84
CA LEU A 55 4.69 4.10 12.03
C LEU A 55 3.57 3.96 13.06
N GLU A 56 3.09 2.74 13.26
CA GLU A 56 2.06 2.45 14.25
C GLU A 56 2.69 1.63 15.39
N LYS A 57 2.56 2.10 16.63
CA LYS A 57 3.06 1.42 17.84
C LYS A 57 4.55 1.02 17.82
N GLY A 58 5.37 1.73 17.06
CA GLY A 58 6.81 1.44 16.93
C GLY A 58 7.15 0.41 15.85
N GLU A 59 6.14 -0.13 15.16
CA GLU A 59 6.30 -0.97 13.98
C GLU A 59 6.02 -0.13 12.73
N HIS A 60 6.87 -0.31 11.72
CA HIS A 60 6.64 0.30 10.43
C HIS A 60 5.63 -0.55 9.67
N THR A 61 4.53 0.04 9.20
CA THR A 61 3.52 -0.66 8.39
C THR A 61 3.39 0.03 7.05
N ALA A 62 3.47 -0.73 5.96
CA ALA A 62 3.17 -0.27 4.62
C ALA A 62 1.70 -0.58 4.30
N ARG A 63 0.90 0.45 4.05
CA ARG A 63 -0.47 0.33 3.58
C ARG A 63 -0.52 0.55 2.08
N TYR A 64 -0.91 -0.48 1.34
CA TYR A 64 -1.19 -0.40 -0.10
C TYR A 64 -2.69 -0.22 -0.29
N MET A 65 -3.12 0.74 -1.08
CA MET A 65 -4.53 0.99 -1.36
C MET A 65 -4.81 0.86 -2.85
N PHE A 66 -5.99 0.30 -3.14
CA PHE A 66 -6.46 -0.13 -4.44
C PHE A 66 -7.87 0.37 -4.68
N ARG A 67 -8.19 0.66 -5.94
CA ARG A 67 -9.52 1.11 -6.33
C ARG A 67 -10.49 -0.06 -6.37
N SER A 68 -10.04 -1.22 -6.85
CA SER A 68 -10.85 -2.43 -6.99
C SER A 68 -10.55 -3.42 -5.88
N GLU A 69 -11.57 -4.15 -5.45
CA GLU A 69 -11.43 -5.25 -4.51
C GLU A 69 -10.58 -6.40 -5.09
N GLU A 70 -10.76 -6.68 -6.38
CA GLU A 70 -10.05 -7.73 -7.10
C GLU A 70 -8.53 -7.51 -7.09
N ASP A 71 -8.10 -6.27 -7.34
CA ASP A 71 -6.69 -5.85 -7.29
C ASP A 71 -6.10 -6.03 -5.88
N ALA A 72 -6.87 -5.65 -4.86
CA ALA A 72 -6.46 -5.82 -3.46
C ALA A 72 -6.36 -7.29 -3.06
N ALA A 73 -7.32 -8.12 -3.48
CA ALA A 73 -7.34 -9.55 -3.21
C ALA A 73 -6.21 -10.29 -3.94
N GLU A 74 -5.91 -9.91 -5.20
CA GLU A 74 -4.79 -10.46 -5.96
C GLU A 74 -3.47 -10.13 -5.28
N PHE A 75 -3.28 -8.87 -4.87
CA PHE A 75 -2.10 -8.43 -4.14
C PHE A 75 -1.96 -9.13 -2.78
N GLU A 76 -3.04 -9.23 -2.00
CA GLU A 76 -3.04 -9.92 -0.71
C GLU A 76 -2.66 -11.40 -0.88
N THR A 77 -3.20 -12.05 -1.90
CA THR A 77 -2.89 -13.45 -2.22
C THR A 77 -1.42 -13.61 -2.65
N ALA A 78 -0.90 -12.70 -3.47
CA ALA A 78 0.49 -12.72 -3.92
C ALA A 78 1.48 -12.59 -2.76
N ILE A 79 1.19 -11.68 -1.80
CA ILE A 79 1.96 -11.50 -0.57
C ILE A 79 1.87 -12.74 0.33
N LYS A 80 0.66 -13.27 0.57
CA LYS A 80 0.45 -14.45 1.43
C LYS A 80 1.08 -15.72 0.86
N SER A 81 1.10 -15.84 -0.47
CA SER A 81 1.68 -16.98 -1.18
C SER A 81 3.21 -16.90 -1.33
N GLU A 82 3.87 -15.86 -0.79
CA GLU A 82 5.30 -15.59 -0.99
C GLU A 82 5.73 -15.53 -2.48
N ARG A 83 4.78 -15.26 -3.39
CA ARG A 83 5.10 -14.99 -4.80
C ARG A 83 5.84 -13.66 -4.96
N ILE A 84 5.77 -12.80 -3.95
CA ILE A 84 6.42 -11.48 -3.81
C ILE A 84 6.82 -11.16 -2.35
#